data_AF-A0A286XRD1-F1
#
_entry.id   AF-A0A286XRD1-F1
#
_cell.length_a   1.000
_cell.length_b   1.000
_cell.length_c   1.000
_cell.angle_alpha   90.00
_cell.angle_beta   90.00
_cell.angle_gamma   90.00
#
_symmetry.space_group_name_H-M   'P 1'
#
loop_
_entity.id
_entity.type
_entity.pdbx_description
1 polymer ?
#
loop_
_entity_poly.entity_id
_entity_poly.type
_entity_poly.pdbx_seq_one_letter_code
_entity_poly.pdbx_strand_id
1 'polypeptide(L)'
;MEVENEASCSPGSASGGSREYKVVMLGAGGVGKSAMTMQFISHQFPDYHDPTIEDAYKTQVRIDNEPAYLDILDTAGQLCCKHLLDNLHLIYSSVK
;
A
#
# COMPACT_ATOMS: atom_id res chain seq x y z
N MET A 1 -6.29 -0.57 -38.12
CA MET A 1 -5.60 0.63 -38.60
C MET A 1 -5.39 1.52 -37.42
N GLU A 2 -4.12 1.82 -37.18
CA GLU A 2 -3.63 2.62 -36.09
C GLU A 2 -4.23 4.03 -36.10
N VAL A 3 -4.32 4.63 -34.92
CA VAL A 3 -3.89 6.01 -34.77
C VAL A 3 -2.99 6.05 -33.54
N GLU A 4 -1.69 6.05 -33.79
CA GLU A 4 -0.65 6.48 -32.87
C GLU A 4 -0.69 8.01 -32.72
N ASN A 5 -0.30 8.55 -31.57
CA ASN A 5 0.52 9.76 -31.58
C ASN A 5 1.38 9.86 -30.30
N GLU A 6 2.69 9.68 -30.50
CA GLU A 6 3.82 10.12 -29.67
C GLU A 6 3.87 11.68 -29.59
N ALA A 7 4.59 12.41 -28.74
CA ALA A 7 5.59 12.17 -27.69
C ALA A 7 5.75 13.48 -26.84
N SER A 8 6.49 13.33 -25.74
CA SER A 8 7.50 14.28 -25.19
C SER A 8 7.17 15.11 -23.94
N CYS A 9 7.77 14.70 -22.83
CA CYS A 9 8.81 15.52 -22.20
C CYS A 9 9.83 14.63 -21.48
N SER A 10 11.08 14.67 -21.93
CA SER A 10 12.24 14.22 -21.16
C SER A 10 13.04 15.47 -20.82
N PRO A 11 13.32 15.75 -19.54
CA PRO A 11 14.72 15.97 -19.19
C PRO A 11 15.06 15.39 -17.80
N GLY A 12 16.06 14.51 -17.78
CA GLY A 12 16.75 14.14 -16.55
C GLY A 12 17.14 12.68 -16.51
N SER A 13 18.36 12.36 -16.92
CA SER A 13 19.06 11.16 -16.46
C SER A 13 19.24 11.25 -14.95
N ALA A 14 18.23 10.82 -14.19
CA ALA A 14 18.41 10.41 -12.81
C ALA A 14 18.49 8.89 -12.83
N SER A 15 19.65 8.34 -12.48
CA SER A 15 19.80 6.95 -12.04
C SER A 15 19.08 6.76 -10.69
N GLY A 16 17.78 7.07 -10.65
CA GLY A 16 16.94 6.96 -9.48
C GLY A 16 16.14 5.69 -9.63
N GLY A 17 16.41 4.69 -8.80
CA GLY A 17 15.52 3.53 -8.70
C GLY A 17 14.08 4.00 -8.52
N SER A 18 13.13 3.22 -9.06
CA SER A 18 11.70 3.42 -8.80
C SER A 18 11.49 3.62 -7.29
N ARG A 19 10.88 4.74 -6.91
CA ARG A 19 10.67 5.06 -5.49
C ARG A 19 9.79 3.99 -4.85
N GLU A 20 10.10 3.61 -3.62
CA GLU A 20 9.32 2.64 -2.86
C GLU A 20 8.80 3.30 -1.59
N TYR A 21 7.50 3.18 -1.37
CA TYR A 21 6.79 3.70 -0.21
C TYR A 21 6.22 2.53 0.58
N LYS A 22 6.54 2.46 1.87
CA LYS A 22 6.00 1.45 2.79
C LYS A 22 4.91 2.09 3.64
N VAL A 23 3.72 1.48 3.68
CA VAL A 23 2.55 1.95 4.39
C VAL A 23 2.05 0.86 5.31
N VAL A 24 1.71 1.20 6.55
CA VAL A 24 1.12 0.26 7.50
C VAL A 24 -0.26 0.76 7.91
N MET A 25 -1.27 -0.09 7.78
CA MET A 25 -2.64 0.21 8.17
C MET A 25 -2.85 -0.18 9.63
N LEU A 26 -3.13 0.82 10.48
CA LEU A 26 -3.34 0.66 11.91
C LEU A 26 -4.70 1.23 12.33
N GLY A 27 -5.30 0.66 13.37
CA GLY A 27 -6.59 1.10 13.91
C GLY A 27 -7.43 -0.06 14.46
N ALA A 28 -8.51 0.26 15.17
CA ALA A 28 -9.36 -0.71 15.85
C ALA A 28 -9.99 -1.78 14.92
N GLY A 29 -10.52 -2.84 15.53
CA GLY A 29 -11.30 -3.87 14.85
C GLY A 29 -12.53 -3.26 14.16
N GLY A 30 -12.81 -3.68 12.93
CA GLY A 30 -14.03 -3.29 12.21
C GLY A 30 -14.07 -1.86 11.63
N VAL A 31 -13.00 -1.07 11.75
CA VAL A 31 -12.98 0.31 11.19
C VAL A 31 -12.80 0.39 9.67
N GLY A 32 -12.59 -0.74 8.99
CA GLY A 32 -12.50 -0.80 7.52
C GLY A 32 -11.09 -0.65 6.92
N LYS A 33 -10.02 -0.95 7.67
CA LYS A 33 -8.63 -0.92 7.16
C LYS A 33 -8.45 -1.78 5.90
N SER A 34 -8.83 -3.05 6.01
CA SER A 34 -8.74 -4.03 4.93
C SER A 34 -9.65 -3.67 3.75
N ALA A 35 -10.86 -3.15 4.03
CA ALA A 35 -11.75 -2.68 2.98
C ALA A 35 -11.13 -1.53 2.16
N MET A 36 -10.41 -0.61 2.81
CA MET A 36 -9.71 0.49 2.15
C MET A 36 -8.52 -0.01 1.34
N THR A 37 -7.73 -0.93 1.89
CA THR A 37 -6.61 -1.57 1.19
C THR A 37 -7.09 -2.29 -0.07
N MET A 38 -8.14 -3.10 0.04
CA MET A 38 -8.72 -3.82 -1.09
C MET A 38 -9.30 -2.86 -2.13
N GLN A 39 -10.05 -1.85 -1.72
CA GLN A 39 -10.57 -0.83 -2.65
C GLN A 39 -9.46 -0.12 -3.42
N PHE A 40 -8.31 0.13 -2.78
CA PHE A 40 -7.17 0.73 -3.44
C PHE A 40 -6.53 -0.19 -4.50
N ILE A 41 -6.41 -1.48 -4.20
CA ILE A 41 -5.69 -2.45 -5.04
C ILE A 41 -6.57 -3.04 -6.14
N SER A 42 -7.78 -3.48 -5.81
CA SER A 42 -8.68 -4.20 -6.72
C SER A 42 -9.77 -3.31 -7.31
N HIS A 43 -9.88 -2.05 -6.86
CA HIS A 43 -10.97 -1.14 -7.22
C HIS A 43 -12.36 -1.67 -6.86
N GLN A 44 -12.44 -2.59 -5.90
CA GLN A 44 -13.68 -3.19 -5.42
C GLN A 44 -13.72 -3.27 -3.90
N PHE A 45 -14.91 -3.03 -3.34
CA PHE A 45 -15.20 -3.35 -1.95
C PHE A 45 -15.66 -4.80 -1.86
N PRO A 46 -14.99 -5.66 -1.07
CA PRO A 46 -15.43 -7.03 -0.90
C PRO A 46 -16.74 -7.07 -0.10
N ASP A 47 -17.74 -7.80 -0.60
CA ASP A 47 -19.04 -8.00 0.07
C ASP A 47 -18.91 -8.80 1.38
N TYR A 48 -17.87 -9.63 1.47
CA TYR A 48 -17.51 -10.42 2.64
C TYR A 48 -16.00 -10.34 2.86
N HIS A 49 -15.59 -10.08 4.09
CA HIS A 49 -14.19 -9.99 4.47
C HIS A 49 -13.94 -10.84 5.71
N ASP A 50 -13.02 -11.80 5.62
CA ASP A 50 -12.52 -12.52 6.79
C ASP A 50 -11.64 -11.59 7.63
N PRO A 51 -11.73 -11.61 8.97
CA PRO A 51 -10.87 -10.78 9.81
C PRO A 51 -9.39 -10.97 9.48
N THR A 52 -8.74 -9.90 9.01
CA THR A 52 -7.31 -9.92 8.68
C THR A 52 -6.47 -10.17 9.93
N ILE A 53 -5.46 -11.04 9.79
CA ILE A 53 -4.40 -11.24 10.78
C ILE A 53 -3.25 -10.27 10.45
N GLU A 54 -2.61 -10.48 9.30
CA GLU A 54 -1.63 -9.59 8.70
C GLU A 54 -1.52 -9.96 7.21
N ASP A 55 -1.68 -8.98 6.32
CA ASP A 55 -1.57 -9.16 4.86
C ASP A 55 -0.61 -8.12 4.28
N ALA A 56 0.25 -8.55 3.36
CA ALA A 56 1.21 -7.69 2.68
C ALA A 56 0.87 -7.59 1.18
N TYR A 57 0.78 -6.38 0.67
CA TYR A 57 0.43 -6.09 -0.71
C TYR A 57 1.46 -5.19 -1.36
N LYS A 58 1.89 -5.53 -2.57
CA LYS A 58 2.78 -4.68 -3.36
C LYS A 58 2.12 -4.32 -4.69
N THR A 59 2.05 -3.03 -4.99
CA THR A 59 1.47 -2.54 -6.24
C THR A 59 2.28 -1.39 -6.83
N GLN A 60 2.22 -1.23 -8.16
CA GLN A 60 2.84 -0.12 -8.85
C GLN A 60 1.82 1.01 -9.01
N VAL A 61 2.17 2.20 -8.57
CA VAL A 61 1.32 3.39 -8.54
C VAL A 61 2.04 4.57 -9.18
N ARG A 62 1.29 5.63 -9.53
CA ARG A 62 1.88 6.92 -9.90
C ARG A 62 1.70 7.90 -8.74
N ILE A 63 2.80 8.43 -8.24
CA ILE A 63 2.82 9.47 -7.20
C ILE A 63 3.56 10.66 -7.80
N ASP A 64 2.91 11.83 -7.82
CA ASP A 64 3.45 13.04 -8.46
C ASP A 64 3.89 12.82 -9.92
N ASN A 65 3.09 12.06 -10.68
CA ASN A 65 3.35 11.62 -12.07
C ASN A 65 4.56 10.68 -12.27
N GLU A 66 5.26 10.29 -11.21
CA GLU A 66 6.38 9.35 -11.27
C GLU A 66 5.95 7.93 -10.90
N PRO A 67 6.46 6.89 -11.58
CA PRO A 67 6.19 5.50 -11.21
C PRO A 67 6.87 5.16 -9.87
N ALA A 68 6.09 4.58 -8.95
CA ALA A 68 6.53 4.17 -7.64
C ALA A 68 5.94 2.82 -7.24
N TYR A 69 6.60 2.10 -6.34
CA TYR A 69 6.05 0.94 -5.66
C TYR A 69 5.45 1.35 -4.33
N LEU A 70 4.26 0.83 -4.04
CA LEU A 70 3.61 0.94 -2.75
C LEU A 70 3.56 -0.46 -2.13
N ASP A 71 4.18 -0.59 -0.96
CA ASP A 71 4.20 -1.80 -0.13
C ASP A 71 3.30 -1.54 1.08
N ILE A 72 2.16 -2.22 1.16
CA ILE A 72 1.11 -2.01 2.14
C ILE A 72 1.07 -3.21 3.07
N LEU A 73 1.25 -2.96 4.36
CA LEU A 73 1.03 -3.92 5.43
C LEU A 73 -0.33 -3.64 6.08
N ASP A 74 -1.32 -4.47 5.80
CA ASP A 74 -2.62 -4.44 6.47
C ASP A 74 -2.58 -5.34 7.71
N THR A 75 -3.00 -4.78 8.85
CA THR A 75 -2.86 -5.46 10.15
C THR A 75 -4.20 -5.70 10.82
N ALA A 76 -4.28 -6.74 11.65
CA ALA A 76 -5.48 -7.04 12.44
C ALA A 76 -5.91 -5.83 13.29
N GLY A 77 -7.20 -5.51 13.25
CA GLY A 77 -7.73 -4.42 14.09
C GLY A 77 -7.74 -4.69 15.60
N GLN A 78 -7.50 -5.93 15.99
CA GLN A 78 -7.32 -6.35 17.39
C GLN A 78 -6.09 -5.66 18.04
N LEU A 79 -5.16 -5.14 17.23
CA LEU A 79 -3.86 -4.64 17.69
C LEU A 79 -3.90 -3.26 18.38
N CYS A 80 -5.05 -2.56 18.36
CA CYS A 80 -5.12 -1.10 18.58
C CYS A 80 -4.73 -0.56 19.98
N CYS A 81 -4.77 -1.33 21.08
CA CYS A 81 -4.60 -0.71 22.42
C CYS A 81 -3.52 -1.28 23.34
N LYS A 82 -3.05 -2.52 23.15
CA LYS A 82 -1.95 -3.08 23.96
C LYS A 82 -0.88 -3.73 23.09
N HIS A 83 -1.34 -4.50 22.10
CA HIS A 83 -0.48 -5.21 21.16
C HIS A 83 0.40 -4.29 20.28
N LEU A 84 0.01 -3.03 20.01
CA LEU A 84 0.80 -2.12 19.18
C LEU A 84 2.15 -1.75 19.83
N LEU A 85 2.18 -1.57 21.16
CA LEU A 85 3.44 -1.31 21.89
C LEU A 85 4.28 -2.58 21.97
N ASP A 86 3.64 -3.73 22.17
CA ASP A 86 4.31 -5.03 22.27
C ASP A 86 4.93 -5.48 20.93
N ASN A 87 4.30 -5.14 19.81
CA ASN A 87 4.74 -5.52 18.46
C ASN A 87 5.32 -4.35 17.66
N LEU A 88 5.60 -3.21 18.30
CA LEU A 88 6.21 -2.06 17.66
C LEU A 88 7.52 -2.45 16.96
N HIS A 89 8.31 -3.34 17.56
CA HIS A 89 9.56 -3.84 16.98
C HIS A 89 9.34 -4.66 15.69
N LEU A 90 8.28 -5.46 15.62
CA LEU A 90 7.93 -6.21 14.41
C LEU A 90 7.44 -5.27 13.31
N ILE A 91 6.55 -4.33 13.65
CA ILE A 91 6.04 -3.33 12.70
C ILE A 91 7.19 -2.46 12.16
N TYR A 92 8.11 -2.01 13.02
CA TYR A 92 9.29 -1.26 12.58
C TYR A 92 10.26 -2.09 11.73
N SER A 93 10.39 -3.40 12.01
CA SER A 93 11.27 -4.28 11.23
C SER A 93 10.73 -4.57 9.84
N SER A 94 9.42 -4.60 9.65
CA SER A 94 8.80 -4.71 8.32
C SER A 94 8.93 -3.40 7.50
N VAL A 95 9.09 -2.25 8.17
CA VAL A 95 9.18 -0.93 7.52
C VAL A 95 10.63 -0.52 7.19
N LYS A 96 11.64 -1.06 7.88
CA LYS A 96 13.07 -0.84 7.53
C LYS A 96 13.56 -1.75 6.40
#